data_AF-A0A968WPN9-F1
#
_entry.id   AF-A0A968WPN9-F1
#
_cell.length_a   1.000
_cell.length_b   1.000
_cell.length_c   1.000
_cell.angle_alpha   90.00
_cell.angle_beta   90.00
_cell.angle_gamma   90.00
#
_symmetry.space_group_name_H-M   'P 1'
#
loop_
_entity.id
_entity.type
_entity.pdbx_description
1 polymer ?
#
loop_
_entity_poly.entity_id
_entity_poly.type
_entity_poly.pdbx_seq_one_letter_code
_entity_poly.pdbx_strand_id
1 'polypeptide(L)'
;MPSRVAGMARSLIAEFSLVWLLFLGVFLVVVSSGVLAASHWSQFPPQGQYLILFAYTLAFWGVSFLTNRRGNLQLTTRTLQLVTLLIIPANFWAIDGLGLLTNPVGLAIGAIAGVSLSAIAISLLRQTAIRTSGFAIISSTLLSWLHLGWGARFYPLIAVYLGILGVAIATLIAQRQRRVRSSLNTEGEGADSNSLGLGFRMDLIAGGSAIVLLVVRALGFADVRLNQLGLAFGLCGLIVYLVGSLKQDSSQDRDIQLNIESDSQAIAKSQANQTLGIGLLVLGWLVCVGEPYPWQALIISCMALWLLSAKLLRSGTKPQLTAIFLLGLQTIWLCVQFIPENLRQSLTDWASSITATSTGIPILGVFLFPYIWLTLWLASSLRSRHQSGLAQHGEMLTLAYGLLLTCISAFSL
;
A
#
# COMPACT_ATOMS: atom_id res chain seq x y z
N MET A 1 -61.86 11.07 18.27
CA MET A 1 -61.21 11.82 17.16
C MET A 1 -59.88 11.14 16.82
N PRO A 2 -59.82 10.31 15.76
CA PRO A 2 -58.56 9.69 15.36
C PRO A 2 -57.68 10.76 14.71
N SER A 3 -56.47 10.87 15.23
CA SER A 3 -55.57 12.00 15.02
C SER A 3 -55.06 12.06 13.57
N ARG A 4 -54.98 13.27 13.00
CA ARG A 4 -54.37 13.60 11.70
C ARG A 4 -52.96 12.99 11.53
N VAL A 5 -52.29 12.67 12.64
CA VAL A 5 -51.00 11.97 12.73
C VAL A 5 -51.05 10.56 12.14
N ALA A 6 -52.14 9.81 12.31
CA ALA A 6 -52.28 8.47 11.73
C ALA A 6 -52.47 8.52 10.19
N GLY A 7 -53.09 9.59 9.68
CA GLY A 7 -53.21 9.86 8.24
C GLY A 7 -51.88 10.26 7.61
N MET A 8 -51.12 11.16 8.25
CA MET A 8 -49.78 11.55 7.79
C MET A 8 -48.77 10.40 7.88
N ALA A 9 -48.85 9.55 8.92
CA ALA A 9 -48.00 8.36 9.01
C ALA A 9 -48.29 7.36 7.87
N ARG A 10 -49.56 7.16 7.51
CA ARG A 10 -49.94 6.30 6.38
C ARG A 10 -49.55 6.90 5.02
N SER A 11 -49.65 8.21 4.82
CA SER A 11 -49.20 8.85 3.57
C SER A 11 -47.68 8.79 3.44
N LEU A 12 -46.93 9.01 4.52
CA LEU A 12 -45.47 8.89 4.53
C LEU A 12 -45.00 7.44 4.30
N ILE A 13 -45.67 6.45 4.89
CA ILE A 13 -45.35 5.02 4.67
C ILE A 13 -45.71 4.60 3.23
N ALA A 14 -46.83 5.10 2.68
CA ALA A 14 -47.22 4.84 1.30
C ALA A 14 -46.27 5.49 0.29
N GLU A 15 -45.85 6.75 0.52
CA GLU A 15 -44.85 7.44 -0.30
C GLU A 15 -43.47 6.80 -0.18
N PHE A 16 -43.08 6.34 1.01
CA PHE A 16 -41.82 5.64 1.23
C PHE A 16 -41.79 4.29 0.52
N SER A 17 -42.87 3.51 0.63
CA SER A 17 -43.05 2.23 -0.05
C SER A 17 -43.06 2.38 -1.58
N LEU A 18 -43.73 3.41 -2.11
CA LEU A 18 -43.83 3.64 -3.55
C LEU A 18 -42.48 4.01 -4.18
N VAL A 19 -41.67 4.83 -3.51
CA VAL A 19 -40.30 5.13 -3.99
C VAL A 19 -39.39 3.92 -3.85
N TRP A 20 -39.54 3.12 -2.80
CA TRP A 20 -38.76 1.89 -2.63
C TRP A 20 -39.13 0.82 -3.67
N LEU A 21 -40.41 0.71 -4.02
CA LEU A 21 -40.90 -0.19 -5.07
C LEU A 21 -40.43 0.26 -6.45
N LEU A 22 -40.45 1.56 -6.74
CA LEU A 22 -39.93 2.13 -7.98
C LEU A 22 -38.41 1.95 -8.08
N PHE A 23 -37.69 2.16 -6.97
CA PHE A 23 -36.25 1.89 -6.89
C PHE A 23 -35.94 0.41 -7.12
N LEU A 24 -36.68 -0.51 -6.50
CA LEU A 24 -36.52 -1.95 -6.69
C LEU A 24 -36.84 -2.36 -8.13
N GLY A 25 -37.88 -1.79 -8.73
CA GLY A 25 -38.25 -2.03 -10.13
C GLY A 25 -37.14 -1.57 -11.09
N VAL A 26 -36.61 -0.37 -10.91
CA VAL A 26 -35.48 0.14 -11.70
C VAL A 26 -34.23 -0.72 -11.47
N PHE A 27 -33.93 -1.09 -10.23
CA PHE A 27 -32.80 -1.94 -9.90
C PHE A 27 -32.90 -3.32 -10.57
N LEU A 28 -34.08 -3.95 -10.53
CA LEU A 28 -34.34 -5.22 -11.19
C LEU A 28 -34.16 -5.12 -12.71
N VAL A 29 -34.70 -4.06 -13.33
CA VAL A 29 -34.54 -3.80 -14.78
C VAL A 29 -33.08 -3.60 -15.15
N VAL A 30 -32.34 -2.82 -14.35
CA VAL A 30 -30.92 -2.55 -14.55
C VAL A 30 -30.08 -3.83 -14.39
N VAL A 31 -30.35 -4.66 -13.37
CA VAL A 31 -29.64 -5.94 -13.18
C VAL A 31 -29.99 -6.95 -14.29
N SER A 32 -31.27 -7.05 -14.67
CA SER A 32 -31.72 -7.94 -15.74
C SER A 32 -31.13 -7.54 -17.09
N SER A 33 -31.10 -6.24 -17.40
CA SER A 33 -30.41 -5.67 -18.56
C SER A 33 -28.92 -5.99 -18.54
N GLY A 34 -28.29 -5.98 -17.36
CA GLY A 34 -26.87 -6.30 -17.20
C GLY A 34 -26.56 -7.75 -17.49
N VAL A 35 -27.40 -8.67 -17.02
CA VAL A 35 -27.29 -10.11 -17.30
C VAL A 35 -27.48 -10.39 -18.80
N LEU A 36 -28.46 -9.73 -19.45
CA LEU A 36 -28.69 -9.83 -20.89
C LEU A 36 -27.53 -9.24 -21.71
N ALA A 37 -26.98 -8.10 -21.29
CA ALA A 37 -25.80 -7.51 -21.93
C ALA A 37 -24.58 -8.44 -21.81
N ALA A 38 -24.43 -9.12 -20.67
CA ALA A 38 -23.35 -10.09 -20.46
C ALA A 38 -23.51 -11.35 -21.32
N SER A 39 -24.74 -11.85 -21.54
CA SER A 39 -24.97 -13.03 -22.38
C SER A 39 -24.70 -12.78 -23.88
N HIS A 40 -24.78 -11.51 -24.31
CA HIS A 40 -24.46 -11.10 -25.68
C HIS A 40 -23.15 -10.31 -25.80
N TRP A 41 -22.28 -10.36 -24.79
CA TRP A 41 -21.10 -9.50 -24.69
C TRP A 41 -20.17 -9.57 -25.91
N SER A 42 -19.97 -10.77 -26.47
CA SER A 42 -19.12 -10.99 -27.65
C SER A 42 -19.70 -10.47 -28.96
N GLN A 43 -21.00 -10.17 -29.01
CA GLN A 43 -21.70 -9.70 -30.22
C GLN A 43 -21.67 -8.17 -30.35
N PHE A 44 -21.36 -7.46 -29.27
CA PHE A 44 -21.25 -6.00 -29.29
C PHE A 44 -19.87 -5.54 -29.78
N PRO A 45 -19.81 -4.47 -30.58
CA PRO A 45 -18.55 -3.85 -30.91
C PRO A 45 -17.91 -3.23 -29.65
N PRO A 46 -16.58 -3.02 -29.62
CA PRO A 46 -15.86 -2.55 -28.43
C PRO A 46 -16.43 -1.25 -27.82
N GLN A 47 -16.93 -0.34 -28.67
CA GLN A 47 -17.56 0.91 -28.23
C GLN A 47 -18.87 0.65 -27.49
N GLY A 48 -19.66 -0.33 -27.94
CA GLY A 48 -20.92 -0.72 -27.30
C GLY A 48 -20.69 -1.37 -25.94
N GLN A 49 -19.71 -2.28 -25.86
CA GLN A 49 -19.29 -2.90 -24.60
C GLN A 49 -18.89 -1.84 -23.55
N TYR A 50 -18.10 -0.85 -23.96
CA TYR A 50 -17.70 0.25 -23.08
C TYR A 50 -18.88 1.14 -22.67
N LEU A 51 -19.76 1.50 -23.61
CA LEU A 51 -20.87 2.40 -23.34
C LEU A 51 -21.86 1.80 -22.33
N ILE A 52 -22.04 0.47 -22.36
CA ILE A 52 -22.80 -0.26 -21.35
C ILE A 52 -22.14 -0.07 -19.97
N LEU A 53 -20.84 -0.35 -19.83
CA LEU A 53 -20.10 -0.17 -18.57
C LEU A 53 -20.18 1.28 -18.04
N PHE A 54 -20.02 2.25 -18.92
CA PHE A 54 -20.12 3.67 -18.60
C PHE A 54 -21.53 4.04 -18.11
N ALA A 55 -22.57 3.54 -18.78
CA ALA A 55 -23.96 3.76 -18.38
C ALA A 55 -24.26 3.20 -16.98
N TYR A 56 -23.75 2.01 -16.64
CA TYR A 56 -23.86 1.47 -15.28
C TYR A 56 -23.18 2.36 -14.25
N THR A 57 -21.99 2.87 -14.57
CA THR A 57 -21.25 3.76 -13.66
C THR A 57 -22.02 5.05 -13.39
N LEU A 58 -22.65 5.63 -14.42
CA LEU A 58 -23.53 6.79 -14.28
C LEU A 58 -24.79 6.47 -13.47
N ALA A 59 -25.40 5.31 -13.68
CA ALA A 59 -26.58 4.89 -12.94
C ALA A 59 -26.28 4.74 -11.44
N PHE A 60 -25.18 4.08 -11.08
CA PHE A 60 -24.76 3.94 -9.69
C PHE A 60 -24.46 5.30 -9.03
N TRP A 61 -23.77 6.19 -9.75
CA TRP A 61 -23.53 7.55 -9.28
C TRP A 61 -24.84 8.36 -9.10
N GLY A 62 -25.75 8.31 -10.07
CA GLY A 62 -27.02 9.04 -10.04
C GLY A 62 -27.93 8.56 -8.90
N VAL A 63 -28.04 7.25 -8.72
CA VAL A 63 -28.75 6.64 -7.58
C VAL A 63 -28.14 7.09 -6.26
N SER A 64 -26.80 7.04 -6.15
CA SER A 64 -26.10 7.49 -4.95
C SER A 64 -26.40 8.96 -4.62
N PHE A 65 -26.41 9.83 -5.61
CA PHE A 65 -26.73 11.24 -5.42
C PHE A 65 -28.18 11.45 -4.97
N LEU A 66 -29.12 10.69 -5.54
CA LEU A 66 -30.53 10.76 -5.19
C LEU A 66 -30.81 10.24 -3.76
N THR A 67 -30.14 9.15 -3.36
CA THR A 67 -30.27 8.61 -2.00
C THR A 67 -29.57 9.48 -0.96
N ASN A 68 -28.49 10.18 -1.31
CA ASN A 68 -27.80 11.11 -0.41
C ASN A 68 -28.70 12.27 0.04
N ARG A 69 -29.66 12.69 -0.79
CA ARG A 69 -30.66 13.70 -0.42
C ARG A 69 -31.68 13.21 0.62
N ARG A 70 -31.77 11.91 0.87
CA ARG A 70 -32.73 11.30 1.81
C ARG A 70 -31.98 10.83 3.06
N GLY A 71 -32.01 11.63 4.13
CA GLY A 71 -31.20 11.45 5.35
C GLY A 71 -31.30 10.09 6.08
N ASN A 72 -32.29 9.25 5.76
CA ASN A 72 -32.51 7.93 6.37
C ASN A 72 -31.77 6.75 5.68
N LEU A 73 -31.06 6.96 4.56
CA LEU A 73 -30.39 5.89 3.78
C LEU A 73 -28.86 6.09 3.67
N GLN A 74 -28.23 6.51 4.77
CA GLN A 74 -26.79 6.86 4.77
C GLN A 74 -25.89 5.65 4.48
N LEU A 75 -26.22 4.46 5.00
CA LEU A 75 -25.46 3.24 4.77
C LEU A 75 -25.50 2.82 3.29
N THR A 76 -26.69 2.75 2.70
CA THR A 76 -26.87 2.44 1.28
C THR A 76 -26.16 3.44 0.39
N THR A 77 -26.26 4.74 0.70
CA THR A 77 -25.56 5.80 -0.03
C THR A 77 -24.05 5.59 0.02
N ARG A 78 -23.45 5.35 1.19
CA ARG A 78 -22.01 5.12 1.32
C ARG A 78 -21.55 3.88 0.56
N THR A 79 -22.31 2.79 0.60
CA THR A 79 -22.00 1.56 -0.15
C THR A 79 -22.01 1.82 -1.66
N LEU A 80 -23.04 2.50 -2.17
CA LEU A 80 -23.11 2.87 -3.59
C LEU A 80 -21.98 3.82 -4.00
N GLN A 81 -21.60 4.78 -3.16
CA GLN A 81 -20.46 5.66 -3.42
C GLN A 81 -19.15 4.86 -3.48
N LEU A 82 -18.95 3.88 -2.58
CA LEU A 82 -17.77 3.01 -2.56
C LEU A 82 -17.70 2.14 -3.82
N VAL A 83 -18.81 1.53 -4.20
CA VAL A 83 -18.93 0.72 -5.41
C VAL A 83 -18.62 1.57 -6.65
N THR A 84 -19.20 2.77 -6.74
CA THR A 84 -18.94 3.69 -7.86
C THR A 84 -17.46 4.05 -7.94
N LEU A 85 -16.83 4.37 -6.80
CA LEU A 85 -15.43 4.75 -6.73
C LEU A 85 -14.48 3.59 -7.09
N LEU A 86 -14.87 2.35 -6.79
CA LEU A 86 -14.15 1.12 -7.17
C LEU A 86 -14.25 0.81 -8.66
N ILE A 87 -15.38 1.17 -9.28
CA ILE A 87 -15.65 0.95 -10.70
C ILE A 87 -14.90 1.97 -11.59
N ILE A 88 -14.54 3.14 -11.08
CA ILE A 88 -13.85 4.19 -11.87
C ILE A 88 -12.51 3.72 -12.45
N PRO A 89 -11.55 3.17 -11.68
CA PRO A 89 -10.30 2.64 -12.24
C PRO A 89 -10.54 1.53 -13.28
N ALA A 90 -11.56 0.68 -13.06
CA ALA A 90 -11.93 -0.37 -13.99
C ALA A 90 -12.46 0.20 -15.33
N ASN A 91 -13.15 1.34 -15.32
CA ASN A 91 -13.55 2.03 -16.54
C ASN A 91 -12.33 2.52 -17.34
N PHE A 92 -11.34 3.12 -16.67
CA PHE A 92 -10.12 3.56 -17.36
C PHE A 92 -9.34 2.38 -17.94
N TRP A 93 -9.30 1.25 -17.23
CA TRP A 93 -8.78 0.01 -17.78
C TRP A 93 -9.58 -0.43 -19.02
N ALA A 94 -10.91 -0.41 -18.98
CA ALA A 94 -11.74 -0.81 -20.11
C ALA A 94 -11.56 0.09 -21.35
N ILE A 95 -11.37 1.41 -21.19
CA ILE A 95 -11.06 2.32 -22.32
C ILE A 95 -9.82 1.82 -23.09
N ASP A 96 -8.78 1.46 -22.35
CA ASP A 96 -7.50 1.01 -22.93
C ASP A 96 -7.58 -0.44 -23.42
N GLY A 97 -8.14 -1.35 -22.60
CA GLY A 97 -8.23 -2.79 -22.88
C GLY A 97 -9.16 -3.17 -24.03
N LEU A 98 -10.24 -2.42 -24.24
CA LEU A 98 -11.12 -2.58 -25.40
C LEU A 98 -10.57 -1.86 -26.66
N GLY A 99 -9.41 -1.21 -26.56
CA GLY A 99 -8.77 -0.53 -27.68
C GLY A 99 -9.55 0.67 -28.21
N LEU A 100 -10.38 1.34 -27.39
CA LEU A 100 -11.18 2.49 -27.84
C LEU A 100 -10.31 3.61 -28.40
N LEU A 101 -9.09 3.76 -27.90
CA LEU A 101 -8.14 4.80 -28.31
C LEU A 101 -7.61 4.62 -29.74
N THR A 102 -7.81 3.45 -30.36
CA THR A 102 -7.36 3.18 -31.74
C THR A 102 -8.30 3.75 -32.80
N ASN A 103 -9.57 3.97 -32.44
CA ASN A 103 -10.60 4.45 -33.37
C ASN A 103 -10.99 5.91 -33.02
N PRO A 104 -11.23 6.79 -34.02
CA PRO A 104 -11.55 8.19 -33.76
C PRO A 104 -12.84 8.37 -32.95
N VAL A 105 -13.86 7.54 -33.21
CA VAL A 105 -15.12 7.53 -32.45
C VAL A 105 -14.89 7.02 -31.01
N GLY A 106 -14.07 5.98 -30.85
CA GLY A 106 -13.73 5.45 -29.53
C GLY A 106 -12.91 6.45 -28.71
N LEU A 107 -12.03 7.23 -29.35
CA LEU A 107 -11.27 8.31 -28.72
C LEU A 107 -12.20 9.41 -28.20
N ALA A 108 -13.20 9.83 -28.98
CA ALA A 108 -14.20 10.80 -28.53
C ALA A 108 -14.99 10.28 -27.31
N ILE A 109 -15.45 9.02 -27.37
CA ILE A 109 -16.15 8.38 -26.24
C ILE A 109 -15.26 8.30 -25.01
N GLY A 110 -14.00 7.86 -25.17
CA GLY A 110 -13.03 7.77 -24.09
C GLY A 110 -12.68 9.12 -23.46
N ALA A 111 -12.58 10.18 -24.28
CA ALA A 111 -12.32 11.54 -23.79
C ALA A 111 -13.49 12.09 -22.97
N ILE A 112 -14.72 11.96 -23.48
CA ILE A 112 -15.95 12.36 -22.76
C ILE A 112 -16.05 11.59 -21.45
N ALA A 113 -15.89 10.27 -21.51
CA ALA A 113 -16.01 9.43 -20.33
C ALA A 113 -14.89 9.68 -19.32
N GLY A 114 -13.65 9.92 -19.76
CA GLY A 114 -12.53 10.26 -18.87
C GLY A 114 -12.76 11.56 -18.09
N VAL A 115 -13.29 12.59 -18.76
CA VAL A 115 -13.67 13.86 -18.11
C VAL A 115 -14.83 13.64 -17.14
N SER A 116 -15.87 12.92 -17.56
CA SER A 116 -17.03 12.62 -16.70
C SER A 116 -16.64 11.80 -15.47
N LEU A 117 -15.85 10.74 -15.63
CA LEU A 117 -15.37 9.89 -14.53
C LEU A 117 -14.50 10.66 -13.55
N SER A 118 -13.65 11.56 -14.06
CA SER A 118 -12.83 12.44 -13.22
C SER A 118 -13.70 13.41 -12.42
N ALA A 119 -14.71 14.03 -13.05
CA ALA A 119 -15.65 14.91 -12.38
C ALA A 119 -16.48 14.17 -11.32
N ILE A 120 -16.92 12.95 -11.62
CA ILE A 120 -17.64 12.06 -10.69
C ILE A 120 -16.76 11.69 -9.50
N ALA A 121 -15.50 11.28 -9.74
CA ALA A 121 -14.54 10.97 -8.70
C ALA A 121 -14.34 12.17 -7.76
N ILE A 122 -14.02 13.34 -8.32
CA ILE A 122 -13.80 14.57 -7.55
C ILE A 122 -15.05 14.95 -6.74
N SER A 123 -16.24 14.85 -7.34
CA SER A 123 -17.51 15.16 -6.67
C SER A 123 -17.79 14.22 -5.51
N LEU A 124 -17.61 12.90 -5.71
CA LEU A 124 -17.79 11.88 -4.67
C LEU A 124 -16.79 12.09 -3.53
N LEU A 125 -15.50 12.23 -3.85
CA LEU A 125 -14.44 12.45 -2.87
C LEU A 125 -14.71 13.72 -2.06
N ARG A 126 -15.10 14.83 -2.69
CA ARG A 126 -15.46 16.08 -1.97
C ARG A 126 -16.69 15.92 -1.07
N GLN A 127 -17.72 15.19 -1.49
CA GLN A 127 -18.94 14.97 -0.70
C GLN A 127 -18.68 14.10 0.54
N THR A 128 -17.84 13.08 0.41
CA THR A 128 -17.47 12.21 1.54
C THR A 128 -16.41 12.82 2.47
N ALA A 129 -15.69 13.84 2.02
CA ALA A 129 -14.52 14.35 2.71
C ALA A 129 -14.68 15.79 3.19
N ILE A 130 -15.25 15.95 4.38
CA ILE A 130 -15.14 17.19 5.17
C ILE A 130 -13.67 17.48 5.55
N ARG A 131 -12.74 16.53 5.35
CA ARG A 131 -11.37 16.58 5.90
C ARG A 131 -10.32 15.86 5.04
N THR A 132 -10.31 16.05 3.72
CA THR A 132 -9.21 15.55 2.86
C THR A 132 -8.42 16.68 2.21
N SER A 133 -7.10 16.55 2.20
CA SER A 133 -6.19 17.41 1.46
C SER A 133 -6.51 17.34 -0.03
N GLY A 134 -6.61 18.48 -0.74
CA GLY A 134 -6.84 18.51 -2.19
C GLY A 134 -5.86 17.62 -2.98
N PHE A 135 -4.63 17.46 -2.46
CA PHE A 135 -3.62 16.56 -3.02
C PHE A 135 -4.05 15.08 -3.08
N ALA A 136 -4.83 14.58 -2.13
CA ALA A 136 -5.31 13.19 -2.11
C ALA A 136 -6.40 12.94 -3.18
N ILE A 137 -7.19 13.97 -3.48
CA ILE A 137 -8.19 13.93 -4.56
C ILE A 137 -7.47 13.92 -5.92
N ILE A 138 -6.45 14.76 -6.05
CA ILE A 138 -5.62 14.81 -7.26
C ILE A 138 -4.89 13.48 -7.46
N SER A 139 -4.27 12.92 -6.42
CA SER A 139 -3.52 11.68 -6.53
C SER A 139 -4.42 10.49 -6.91
N SER A 140 -5.60 10.35 -6.29
CA SER A 140 -6.55 9.27 -6.63
C SER A 140 -7.12 9.40 -8.04
N THR A 141 -7.36 10.63 -8.51
CA THR A 141 -7.79 10.88 -9.89
C THR A 141 -6.67 10.52 -10.86
N LEU A 142 -5.46 11.03 -10.63
CA LEU A 142 -4.28 10.75 -11.47
C LEU A 142 -3.99 9.25 -11.54
N LEU A 143 -4.14 8.54 -10.44
CA LEU A 143 -3.97 7.09 -10.36
C LEU A 143 -4.94 6.32 -11.25
N SER A 144 -6.16 6.83 -11.43
CA SER A 144 -7.13 6.25 -12.37
C SER A 144 -6.70 6.46 -13.82
N TRP A 145 -6.08 7.60 -14.14
CA TRP A 145 -5.55 7.90 -15.47
C TRP A 145 -4.34 7.05 -15.85
N LEU A 146 -3.56 6.58 -14.87
CA LEU A 146 -2.42 5.68 -15.11
C LEU A 146 -2.81 4.33 -15.72
N HIS A 147 -4.10 4.00 -15.78
CA HIS A 147 -4.61 2.81 -16.50
C HIS A 147 -4.70 3.03 -18.02
N LEU A 148 -4.49 4.23 -18.54
CA LEU A 148 -4.50 4.48 -20.00
C LEU A 148 -3.10 4.30 -20.59
N GLY A 149 -2.99 3.87 -21.85
CA GLY A 149 -1.74 3.91 -22.61
C GLY A 149 -0.79 2.72 -22.38
N TRP A 150 -1.30 1.56 -21.98
CA TRP A 150 -0.48 0.39 -21.66
C TRP A 150 0.07 -0.34 -22.89
N GLY A 151 -0.20 0.15 -24.10
CA GLY A 151 0.38 -0.38 -25.34
C GLY A 151 1.90 -0.19 -25.48
N ALA A 152 2.53 0.65 -24.65
CA ALA A 152 3.97 0.90 -24.69
C ALA A 152 4.76 -0.06 -23.78
N ARG A 153 5.85 -0.65 -24.31
CA ARG A 153 6.65 -1.72 -23.66
C ARG A 153 7.08 -1.45 -22.22
N PHE A 154 7.43 -0.21 -21.86
CA PHE A 154 7.91 0.14 -20.51
C PHE A 154 6.87 0.84 -19.64
N TYR A 155 5.72 1.21 -20.20
CA TYR A 155 4.70 1.98 -19.51
C TYR A 155 4.05 1.23 -18.32
N PRO A 156 3.72 -0.07 -18.41
CA PRO A 156 3.16 -0.85 -17.31
C PRO A 156 4.00 -0.77 -16.02
N LEU A 157 5.32 -0.90 -16.16
CA LEU A 157 6.24 -0.86 -15.02
C LEU A 157 6.26 0.54 -14.39
N ILE A 158 6.41 1.58 -15.22
CA ILE A 158 6.43 2.98 -14.78
C ILE A 158 5.10 3.32 -14.07
N ALA A 159 3.97 2.87 -14.62
CA ALA A 159 2.65 3.11 -14.05
C ALA A 159 2.51 2.50 -12.65
N VAL A 160 2.98 1.27 -12.43
CA VAL A 160 2.92 0.65 -11.09
C VAL A 160 3.77 1.43 -10.08
N TYR A 161 5.01 1.77 -10.43
CA TYR A 161 5.89 2.52 -9.53
C TYR A 161 5.36 3.92 -9.22
N LEU A 162 4.91 4.65 -10.24
CA LEU A 162 4.41 6.00 -10.10
C LEU A 162 3.08 6.02 -9.33
N GLY A 163 2.25 4.99 -9.49
CA GLY A 163 1.03 4.82 -8.72
C GLY A 163 1.27 4.57 -7.23
N ILE A 164 2.20 3.66 -6.90
CA ILE A 164 2.59 3.38 -5.51
C ILE A 164 3.21 4.62 -4.87
N LEU A 165 4.11 5.31 -5.58
CA LEU A 165 4.74 6.54 -5.09
C LEU A 165 3.72 7.66 -4.89
N GLY A 166 2.76 7.82 -5.81
CA GLY A 166 1.70 8.83 -5.70
C GLY A 166 0.82 8.62 -4.46
N VAL A 167 0.45 7.37 -4.16
CA VAL A 167 -0.29 7.05 -2.93
C VAL A 167 0.57 7.19 -1.68
N ALA A 168 1.85 6.83 -1.75
CA ALA A 168 2.82 7.05 -0.66
C ALA A 168 2.87 8.52 -0.26
N ILE A 169 3.11 9.40 -1.23
CA ILE A 169 3.23 10.85 -0.99
C ILE A 169 1.90 11.41 -0.48
N ALA A 170 0.77 11.01 -1.08
CA ALA A 170 -0.54 11.48 -0.65
C ALA A 170 -0.88 11.07 0.78
N THR A 171 -0.54 9.84 1.18
CA THR A 171 -0.76 9.36 2.55
C THR A 171 0.14 10.07 3.55
N LEU A 172 1.42 10.28 3.24
CA LEU A 172 2.37 11.01 4.08
C LEU A 172 1.97 12.48 4.27
N ILE A 173 1.60 13.19 3.20
CA ILE A 173 1.15 14.58 3.28
C ILE A 173 -0.14 14.68 4.10
N ALA A 174 -1.11 13.81 3.82
CA ALA A 174 -2.38 13.79 4.56
C ALA A 174 -2.18 13.50 6.05
N GLN A 175 -1.17 12.72 6.43
CA GLN A 175 -0.81 12.48 7.82
C GLN A 175 -0.10 13.68 8.46
N ARG A 176 0.86 14.30 7.75
CA ARG A 176 1.59 15.48 8.27
C ARG A 176 0.64 16.64 8.57
N GLN A 177 -0.30 16.90 7.65
CA GLN A 177 -1.31 17.96 7.84
C GLN A 177 -2.23 17.69 9.03
N ARG A 178 -2.54 16.41 9.31
CA ARG A 178 -3.34 16.04 10.49
C ARG A 178 -2.63 16.32 11.78
N ARG A 179 -1.33 16.00 11.89
CA ARG A 179 -0.54 16.25 13.10
C ARG A 179 -0.48 17.73 13.45
N VAL A 180 -0.23 18.59 12.46
CA VAL A 180 -0.18 20.05 12.65
C VAL A 180 -1.55 20.61 13.06
N ARG A 181 -2.64 20.07 12.51
CA ARG A 181 -3.98 20.55 12.83
C ARG A 181 -4.51 20.01 14.17
N SER A 182 -4.10 18.81 14.57
CA SER A 182 -4.43 18.27 15.90
C SER A 182 -3.72 19.00 17.03
N SER A 183 -2.50 19.52 16.81
CA SER A 183 -1.81 20.33 17.83
C SER A 183 -2.47 21.70 18.03
N LEU A 184 -3.02 22.30 16.96
CA LEU A 184 -3.67 23.61 17.01
C LEU A 184 -5.07 23.58 17.63
N ASN A 185 -5.78 22.45 17.56
CA ASN A 185 -7.14 22.31 18.10
C ASN A 185 -7.18 21.78 19.55
N THR A 186 -6.04 21.77 20.28
CA THR A 186 -5.97 21.23 21.65
C THR A 186 -6.64 22.13 22.70
N GLU A 187 -7.10 23.33 22.35
CA GLU A 187 -7.75 24.26 23.29
C GLU A 187 -9.27 24.39 23.12
N GLY A 188 -9.92 23.64 22.22
CA GLY A 188 -11.37 23.72 22.06
C GLY A 188 -11.96 22.55 21.31
N GLU A 189 -12.98 21.96 21.91
CA GLU A 189 -13.89 20.93 21.38
C GLU A 189 -13.40 19.48 21.53
N GLY A 190 -14.06 18.79 22.47
CA GLY A 190 -14.02 17.36 22.63
C GLY A 190 -14.27 16.66 21.31
N ALA A 191 -13.37 15.73 20.99
CA ALA A 191 -13.42 14.93 19.78
C ALA A 191 -14.77 14.21 19.69
N ASP A 192 -15.61 14.63 18.73
CA ASP A 192 -16.80 13.91 18.30
C ASP A 192 -16.44 12.43 18.03
N SER A 193 -16.79 11.61 19.01
CA SER A 193 -16.57 10.17 19.09
C SER A 193 -17.53 9.36 18.22
N ASN A 194 -18.34 10.01 17.38
CA ASN A 194 -19.30 9.37 16.49
C ASN A 194 -18.78 9.04 15.08
N SER A 195 -17.47 8.93 14.88
CA SER A 195 -16.91 8.18 13.73
C SER A 195 -16.83 6.68 14.02
N LEU A 196 -17.90 6.13 14.59
CA LEU A 196 -18.03 4.71 14.90
C LEU A 196 -18.42 3.94 13.63
N GLY A 197 -17.63 2.92 13.29
CA GLY A 197 -18.17 1.78 12.54
C GLY A 197 -17.57 1.44 11.18
N LEU A 198 -16.39 1.95 10.80
CA LEU A 198 -15.40 1.33 9.90
C LEU A 198 -14.38 2.44 9.56
N GLY A 199 -13.23 2.43 10.22
CA GLY A 199 -12.16 3.42 10.01
C GLY A 199 -11.43 3.30 8.67
N PHE A 200 -12.13 2.92 7.60
CA PHE A 200 -11.61 2.87 6.25
C PHE A 200 -11.92 4.20 5.56
N ARG A 201 -10.89 5.01 5.36
CA ARG A 201 -11.01 6.26 4.62
C ARG A 201 -11.36 5.94 3.16
N MET A 202 -12.41 6.56 2.64
CA MET A 202 -12.87 6.40 1.25
C MET A 202 -11.71 6.55 0.24
N ASP A 203 -10.87 7.58 0.41
CA ASP A 203 -9.70 7.83 -0.45
C ASP A 203 -8.65 6.70 -0.39
N LEU A 204 -8.53 6.02 0.75
CA LEU A 204 -7.59 4.92 0.93
C LEU A 204 -8.12 3.64 0.27
N ILE A 205 -9.43 3.41 0.32
CA ILE A 205 -10.08 2.32 -0.43
C ILE A 205 -9.97 2.58 -1.94
N ALA A 206 -10.25 3.82 -2.35
CA ALA A 206 -10.16 4.23 -3.75
C ALA A 206 -8.74 4.08 -4.29
N GLY A 207 -7.75 4.65 -3.60
CA GLY A 207 -6.35 4.57 -3.99
C GLY A 207 -5.81 3.14 -3.89
N GLY A 208 -6.16 2.42 -2.83
CA GLY A 208 -5.73 1.03 -2.62
C GLY A 208 -6.27 0.09 -3.69
N SER A 209 -7.57 0.18 -3.99
CA SER A 209 -8.18 -0.63 -5.05
C SER A 209 -7.65 -0.28 -6.44
N ALA A 210 -7.43 1.00 -6.73
CA ALA A 210 -6.79 1.42 -7.96
C ALA A 210 -5.37 0.85 -8.11
N ILE A 211 -4.56 0.83 -7.05
CA ILE A 211 -3.23 0.17 -7.05
C ILE A 211 -3.36 -1.33 -7.26
N VAL A 212 -4.24 -2.00 -6.51
CA VAL A 212 -4.43 -3.45 -6.61
C VAL A 212 -4.81 -3.83 -8.03
N LEU A 213 -5.75 -3.10 -8.65
CA LEU A 213 -6.15 -3.31 -10.04
C LEU A 213 -4.96 -3.09 -11.00
N LEU A 214 -4.13 -2.08 -10.74
CA LEU A 214 -2.95 -1.74 -11.55
C LEU A 214 -1.88 -2.85 -11.46
N VAL A 215 -1.63 -3.40 -10.28
CA VAL A 215 -0.72 -4.53 -10.06
C VAL A 215 -1.25 -5.82 -10.70
N VAL A 216 -2.53 -6.14 -10.48
CA VAL A 216 -3.18 -7.30 -11.10
C VAL A 216 -3.09 -7.21 -12.62
N ARG A 217 -3.31 -6.02 -13.17
CA ARG A 217 -3.19 -5.78 -14.61
C ARG A 217 -1.76 -5.94 -15.13
N ALA A 218 -0.77 -5.42 -14.40
CA ALA A 218 0.65 -5.59 -14.75
C ALA A 218 1.06 -7.06 -14.83
N LEU A 219 0.66 -7.84 -13.84
CA LEU A 219 1.00 -9.26 -13.75
C LEU A 219 0.22 -10.12 -14.73
N GLY A 220 -1.07 -9.83 -14.93
CA GLY A 220 -1.95 -10.70 -15.72
C GLY A 220 -1.98 -10.39 -17.22
N PHE A 221 -1.86 -9.12 -17.61
CA PHE A 221 -2.15 -8.69 -18.99
C PHE A 221 -0.99 -7.98 -19.70
N ALA A 222 0.04 -7.54 -18.97
CA ALA A 222 1.15 -6.77 -19.53
C ALA A 222 2.50 -7.51 -19.51
N ASP A 223 2.48 -8.82 -19.20
CA ASP A 223 3.65 -9.71 -19.14
C ASP A 223 4.81 -9.15 -18.29
N VAL A 224 4.47 -8.38 -17.25
CA VAL A 224 5.48 -7.84 -16.33
C VAL A 224 5.93 -8.97 -15.40
N ARG A 225 7.21 -9.32 -15.49
CA ARG A 225 7.81 -10.35 -14.64
C ARG A 225 7.66 -9.97 -13.17
N LEU A 226 7.15 -10.90 -12.36
CA LEU A 226 6.90 -10.71 -10.93
C LEU A 226 8.12 -10.14 -10.20
N ASN A 227 9.31 -10.59 -10.57
CA ASN A 227 10.57 -10.20 -9.97
C ASN A 227 10.93 -8.71 -10.11
N GLN A 228 10.39 -8.00 -11.11
CA GLN A 228 10.58 -6.56 -11.28
C GLN A 228 9.70 -5.71 -10.36
N LEU A 229 8.73 -6.32 -9.68
CA LEU A 229 7.77 -5.66 -8.79
C LEU A 229 8.14 -5.80 -7.30
N GLY A 230 9.25 -6.46 -6.98
CA GLY A 230 9.68 -6.66 -5.59
C GLY A 230 9.82 -5.34 -4.83
N LEU A 231 10.45 -4.33 -5.45
CA LEU A 231 10.60 -3.00 -4.84
C LEU A 231 9.25 -2.29 -4.65
N ALA A 232 8.30 -2.47 -5.56
CA ALA A 232 6.95 -1.93 -5.44
C ALA A 232 6.23 -2.49 -4.19
N PHE A 233 6.28 -3.80 -3.98
CA PHE A 233 5.76 -4.43 -2.75
C PHE A 233 6.50 -3.95 -1.50
N GLY A 234 7.83 -3.82 -1.57
CA GLY A 234 8.64 -3.30 -0.48
C GLY A 234 8.26 -1.86 -0.08
N LEU A 235 8.09 -0.96 -1.05
CA LEU A 235 7.64 0.42 -0.82
C LEU A 235 6.23 0.46 -0.22
N CYS A 236 5.32 -0.37 -0.72
CA CYS A 236 3.97 -0.51 -0.15
C CYS A 236 4.04 -0.94 1.32
N GLY A 237 4.85 -1.97 1.64
CA GLY A 237 5.09 -2.44 2.99
C GLY A 237 5.66 -1.36 3.92
N LEU A 238 6.62 -0.57 3.42
CA LEU A 238 7.18 0.57 4.17
C LEU A 238 6.09 1.59 4.54
N ILE A 239 5.22 1.97 3.59
CA ILE A 239 4.17 2.96 3.84
C ILE A 239 3.18 2.45 4.89
N VAL A 240 2.73 1.20 4.75
CA VAL A 240 1.80 0.58 5.71
C VAL A 240 2.42 0.49 7.10
N TYR A 241 3.71 0.15 7.19
CA TYR A 241 4.46 0.13 8.44
C TYR A 241 4.54 1.53 9.07
N LEU A 242 4.96 2.56 8.31
CA LEU A 242 5.06 3.94 8.78
C LEU A 242 3.72 4.45 9.30
N VAL A 243 2.63 4.19 8.56
CA VAL A 243 1.27 4.57 8.96
C VAL A 243 0.88 3.94 10.31
N GLY A 244 1.26 2.69 10.56
CA GLY A 244 1.05 2.02 11.83
C GLY A 244 1.92 2.59 12.95
N SER A 245 3.23 2.68 12.74
CA SER A 245 4.19 3.17 13.74
C SER A 245 3.90 4.58 14.23
N LEU A 246 3.47 5.47 13.33
CA LEU A 246 3.16 6.86 13.67
C LEU A 246 1.92 7.01 14.56
N LYS A 247 1.00 6.04 14.57
CA LYS A 247 -0.21 6.07 15.39
C LYS A 247 0.06 5.57 16.81
N GLN A 248 0.97 4.60 16.95
CA GLN A 248 1.35 4.05 18.25
C GLN A 248 2.07 5.09 19.13
N ASP A 249 2.98 5.88 18.54
CA ASP A 249 3.70 6.94 19.27
C ASP A 249 2.75 8.00 19.87
N SER A 250 1.62 8.29 19.21
CA SER A 250 0.67 9.32 19.67
C SER A 250 -0.30 8.83 20.75
N SER A 251 -0.50 7.52 20.88
CA SER A 251 -1.33 6.94 21.94
C SER A 251 -0.55 6.83 23.25
N GLN A 252 0.75 6.51 23.18
CA GLN A 252 1.59 6.31 24.36
C GLN A 252 1.79 7.59 25.20
N ASP A 253 1.66 8.78 24.61
CA ASP A 253 1.69 10.08 25.32
C ASP A 253 0.32 10.50 25.89
N ARG A 254 -0.78 9.80 25.57
CA ARG A 254 -2.15 10.15 26.00
C ARG A 254 -2.67 9.31 27.18
N ASP A 255 -1.87 8.38 27.70
CA ASP A 255 -2.27 7.36 28.68
C ASP A 255 -2.50 7.86 30.13
N ILE A 256 -2.92 9.11 30.35
CA ILE A 256 -3.35 9.56 31.69
C ILE A 256 -4.88 9.71 31.82
N GLN A 257 -5.70 9.63 30.77
CA GLN A 257 -7.16 9.79 30.93
C GLN A 257 -8.04 8.80 30.14
N LEU A 258 -8.43 7.73 30.87
CA LEU A 258 -9.72 7.03 30.87
C LEU A 258 -10.48 6.82 29.53
N ASN A 259 -10.09 5.80 28.75
CA ASN A 259 -11.04 4.96 28.01
C ASN A 259 -10.43 3.61 27.55
N ILE A 260 -10.42 2.61 28.44
CA ILE A 260 -9.68 1.34 28.28
C ILE A 260 -10.16 0.50 27.08
N GLU A 261 -11.43 0.63 26.66
CA GLU A 261 -12.02 -0.24 25.64
C GLU A 261 -11.75 0.25 24.20
N SER A 262 -11.78 1.56 23.94
CA SER A 262 -11.52 2.13 22.61
C SER A 262 -10.04 2.12 22.22
N ASP A 263 -9.13 2.24 23.20
CA ASP A 263 -7.69 2.22 22.94
C ASP A 263 -7.18 0.82 22.60
N SER A 264 -7.77 -0.23 23.19
CA SER A 264 -7.42 -1.62 22.87
C SER A 264 -7.60 -1.95 21.37
N GLN A 265 -8.70 -1.51 20.76
CA GLN A 265 -8.96 -1.70 19.33
C GLN A 265 -8.04 -0.85 18.44
N ALA A 266 -7.66 0.35 18.89
CA ALA A 266 -6.76 1.23 18.14
C ALA A 266 -5.32 0.68 18.11
N ILE A 267 -4.87 0.13 19.24
CA ILE A 267 -3.56 -0.52 19.39
C ILE A 267 -3.51 -1.80 18.56
N ALA A 268 -4.53 -2.66 18.65
CA ALA A 268 -4.62 -3.90 17.87
C ALA A 268 -4.57 -3.65 16.35
N LYS A 269 -5.29 -2.63 15.86
CA LYS A 269 -5.26 -2.24 14.44
C LYS A 269 -3.90 -1.68 14.02
N SER A 270 -3.25 -0.91 14.89
CA SER A 270 -1.91 -0.36 14.64
C SER A 270 -0.88 -1.47 14.51
N GLN A 271 -0.92 -2.45 15.42
CA GLN A 271 -0.07 -3.63 15.40
C GLN A 271 -0.33 -4.49 14.16
N ALA A 272 -1.59 -4.71 13.79
CA ALA A 272 -1.94 -5.43 12.57
C ALA A 272 -1.36 -4.75 11.32
N ASN A 273 -1.44 -3.43 11.22
CA ASN A 273 -0.84 -2.68 10.11
C ASN A 273 0.69 -2.82 10.09
N GLN A 274 1.37 -2.77 11.23
CA GLN A 274 2.82 -2.98 11.28
C GLN A 274 3.20 -4.39 10.82
N THR A 275 2.47 -5.42 11.25
CA THR A 275 2.71 -6.80 10.82
C THR A 275 2.46 -6.98 9.33
N LEU A 276 1.39 -6.38 8.79
CA LEU A 276 1.13 -6.38 7.34
C LEU A 276 2.24 -5.67 6.57
N GLY A 277 2.72 -4.51 7.05
CA GLY A 277 3.82 -3.78 6.42
C GLY A 277 5.12 -4.57 6.38
N ILE A 278 5.46 -5.27 7.47
CA ILE A 278 6.61 -6.18 7.53
C ILE A 278 6.41 -7.37 6.58
N GLY A 279 5.22 -7.97 6.55
CA GLY A 279 4.89 -9.07 5.65
C GLY A 279 5.07 -8.69 4.17
N LEU A 280 4.62 -7.49 3.79
CA LEU A 280 4.81 -6.94 2.44
C LEU A 280 6.28 -6.68 2.09
N LEU A 281 7.09 -6.23 3.05
CA LEU A 281 8.54 -6.06 2.85
C LEU A 281 9.24 -7.42 2.60
N VAL A 282 8.90 -8.43 3.39
CA VAL A 282 9.44 -9.80 3.23
C VAL A 282 9.00 -10.39 1.90
N LEU A 283 7.73 -10.21 1.52
CA LEU A 283 7.21 -10.66 0.23
C LEU A 283 7.92 -9.95 -0.92
N GLY A 284 8.11 -8.63 -0.85
CA GLY A 284 8.85 -7.88 -1.85
C GLY A 284 10.29 -8.36 -2.01
N TRP A 285 10.97 -8.67 -0.91
CA TRP A 285 12.30 -9.26 -0.92
C TRP A 285 12.34 -10.66 -1.55
N LEU A 286 11.40 -11.54 -1.17
CA LEU A 286 11.31 -12.92 -1.67
C LEU A 286 11.09 -12.96 -3.18
N VAL A 287 10.32 -12.00 -3.69
CA VAL A 287 10.03 -11.87 -5.12
C VAL A 287 11.25 -11.46 -5.96
N CYS A 288 12.18 -10.66 -5.41
CA CYS A 288 13.32 -10.14 -6.16
C CYS A 288 14.67 -10.80 -5.86
N VAL A 289 14.79 -11.60 -4.79
CA VAL A 289 16.05 -12.27 -4.42
C VAL A 289 16.55 -13.25 -5.50
N GLY A 290 15.65 -13.82 -6.30
CA GLY A 290 15.99 -14.78 -7.35
C GLY A 290 16.52 -14.17 -8.66
N GLU A 291 16.67 -12.85 -8.77
CA GLU A 291 17.24 -12.22 -9.97
C GLU A 291 18.78 -12.25 -9.98
N PRO A 292 19.42 -12.36 -11.17
CA PRO A 292 20.88 -12.38 -11.29
C PRO A 292 21.56 -11.09 -10.81
N TYR A 293 20.85 -9.95 -10.80
CA TYR A 293 21.31 -8.70 -10.21
C TYR A 293 20.23 -8.15 -9.26
N PRO A 294 20.19 -8.60 -7.99
CA PRO A 294 19.06 -8.35 -7.08
C PRO A 294 19.14 -6.95 -6.43
N TRP A 295 19.20 -5.90 -7.25
CA TRP A 295 19.39 -4.52 -6.78
C TRP A 295 18.16 -4.05 -6.00
N GLN A 296 16.98 -4.53 -6.39
CA GLN A 296 15.73 -4.34 -5.66
C GLN A 296 15.79 -4.98 -4.26
N ALA A 297 16.34 -6.19 -4.15
CA ALA A 297 16.46 -6.89 -2.87
C ALA A 297 17.38 -6.11 -1.90
N LEU A 298 18.47 -5.56 -2.42
CA LEU A 298 19.40 -4.73 -1.65
C LEU A 298 18.69 -3.47 -1.11
N ILE A 299 17.94 -2.76 -1.95
CA ILE A 299 17.17 -1.57 -1.51
C ILE A 299 16.16 -1.95 -0.42
N ILE A 300 15.41 -3.04 -0.61
CA ILE A 300 14.41 -3.51 0.36
C ILE A 300 15.08 -3.88 1.70
N SER A 301 16.23 -4.58 1.65
CA SER A 301 16.97 -4.94 2.85
C SER A 301 17.56 -3.72 3.57
N CYS A 302 18.05 -2.71 2.83
CA CYS A 302 18.48 -1.44 3.42
C CYS A 302 17.31 -0.71 4.10
N MET A 303 16.15 -0.70 3.46
CA MET A 303 14.92 -0.12 4.02
C MET A 303 14.46 -0.86 5.29
N ALA A 304 14.52 -2.19 5.30
CA ALA A 304 14.24 -2.99 6.47
C ALA A 304 15.26 -2.75 7.61
N LEU A 305 16.56 -2.66 7.31
CA LEU A 305 17.60 -2.30 8.30
C LEU A 305 17.34 -0.92 8.91
N TRP A 306 16.92 0.05 8.11
CA TRP A 306 16.56 1.38 8.60
C TRP A 306 15.36 1.33 9.56
N LEU A 307 14.31 0.58 9.22
CA LEU A 307 13.13 0.42 10.09
C LEU A 307 13.47 -0.29 11.40
N LEU A 308 14.23 -1.38 11.33
CA LEU A 308 14.63 -2.13 12.52
C LEU A 308 15.58 -1.32 13.40
N SER A 309 16.53 -0.58 12.84
CA SER A 309 17.45 0.27 13.62
C SER A 309 16.70 1.40 14.33
N ALA A 310 15.74 2.05 13.66
CA ALA A 310 14.87 3.03 14.29
C ALA A 310 14.04 2.43 15.45
N LYS A 311 13.54 1.19 15.28
CA LYS A 311 12.78 0.48 16.33
C LYS A 311 13.67 0.01 17.48
N LEU A 312 14.89 -0.42 17.19
CA LEU A 312 15.88 -0.84 18.18
C LEU A 312 16.26 0.32 19.09
N LEU A 313 16.50 1.50 18.50
CA LEU A 313 16.84 2.71 19.26
C LEU A 313 15.71 3.16 20.20
N ARG A 314 14.44 2.86 19.87
CA ARG A 314 13.28 3.22 20.69
C ARG A 314 12.92 2.18 21.74
N SER A 315 12.88 0.91 21.35
CA SER A 315 12.34 -0.18 22.19
C SER A 315 13.42 -1.03 22.87
N GLY A 316 14.67 -1.00 22.37
CA GLY A 316 15.79 -1.68 23.01
C GLY A 316 15.60 -3.18 23.21
N THR A 317 15.01 -3.90 22.25
CA THR A 317 14.75 -5.35 22.43
C THR A 317 15.83 -6.22 21.78
N LYS A 318 16.29 -7.24 22.51
CA LYS A 318 17.25 -8.26 22.02
C LYS A 318 16.86 -8.91 20.68
N PRO A 319 15.61 -9.35 20.43
CA PRO A 319 15.23 -9.96 19.14
C PRO A 319 15.33 -9.00 17.94
N GLN A 320 15.26 -7.68 18.16
CA GLN A 320 15.46 -6.73 17.07
C GLN A 320 16.95 -6.62 16.72
N LEU A 321 17.84 -6.74 17.71
CA LEU A 321 19.28 -6.74 17.48
C LEU A 321 19.72 -7.98 16.69
N THR A 322 19.19 -9.16 17.03
CA THR A 322 19.46 -10.39 16.27
C THR A 322 18.94 -10.29 14.84
N ALA A 323 17.75 -9.71 14.65
CA ALA A 323 17.20 -9.51 13.30
C ALA A 323 18.03 -8.52 12.47
N ILE A 324 18.52 -7.43 13.06
CA ILE A 324 19.45 -6.50 12.38
C ILE A 324 20.76 -7.20 12.01
N PHE A 325 21.28 -8.04 12.91
CA PHE A 325 22.47 -8.82 12.65
C PHE A 325 22.26 -9.74 11.45
N LEU A 326 21.28 -10.64 11.49
CA LEU A 326 21.02 -11.58 10.40
C LEU A 326 20.73 -10.87 9.05
N LEU A 327 19.92 -9.82 9.08
CA LEU A 327 19.60 -9.04 7.88
C LEU A 327 20.83 -8.29 7.35
N GLY A 328 21.70 -7.78 8.23
CA GLY A 328 22.96 -7.14 7.86
C GLY A 328 23.92 -8.09 7.17
N LEU A 329 24.06 -9.32 7.71
CA LEU A 329 24.87 -10.36 7.08
C LEU A 329 24.33 -10.72 5.67
N GLN A 330 23.01 -10.87 5.56
CA GLN A 330 22.34 -11.12 4.29
C GLN A 330 22.52 -9.97 3.29
N THR A 331 22.54 -8.71 3.73
CA THR A 331 22.83 -7.58 2.83
C THR A 331 24.25 -7.59 2.29
N ILE A 332 25.23 -8.01 3.09
CA ILE A 332 26.62 -8.12 2.63
C ILE A 332 26.73 -9.18 1.54
N TRP A 333 26.04 -10.32 1.72
CA TRP A 333 25.96 -11.35 0.69
C TRP A 333 25.42 -10.82 -0.64
N LEU A 334 24.35 -10.00 -0.59
CA LEU A 334 23.80 -9.35 -1.78
C LEU A 334 24.79 -8.34 -2.40
N CYS A 335 25.51 -7.58 -1.58
CA CYS A 335 26.52 -6.63 -2.06
C CYS A 335 27.67 -7.31 -2.82
N VAL A 336 28.11 -8.50 -2.39
CA VAL A 336 29.18 -9.26 -3.07
C VAL A 336 28.80 -9.65 -4.50
N GLN A 337 27.50 -9.83 -4.78
CA GLN A 337 27.01 -10.13 -6.14
C GLN A 337 27.12 -8.95 -7.09
N PHE A 338 27.24 -7.71 -6.59
CA PHE A 338 27.44 -6.51 -7.41
C PHE A 338 28.90 -6.25 -7.77
N ILE A 339 29.85 -6.97 -7.18
CA ILE A 339 31.27 -6.81 -7.48
C ILE A 339 31.54 -7.35 -8.89
N PRO A 340 31.98 -6.50 -9.85
CA PRO A 340 32.27 -6.95 -11.21
C PRO A 340 33.42 -7.97 -11.21
N GLU A 341 33.37 -8.91 -12.16
CA GLU A 341 34.28 -10.07 -12.21
C GLU A 341 35.77 -9.67 -12.18
N ASN A 342 36.12 -8.54 -12.79
CA ASN A 342 37.48 -8.00 -12.80
C ASN A 342 37.98 -7.63 -11.39
N LEU A 343 37.12 -6.99 -10.58
CA LEU A 343 37.44 -6.65 -9.19
C LEU A 343 37.45 -7.89 -8.31
N ARG A 344 36.58 -8.86 -8.60
CA ARG A 344 36.58 -10.15 -7.90
C ARG A 344 37.92 -10.86 -8.11
N GLN A 345 38.41 -10.91 -9.35
CA GLN A 345 39.71 -11.49 -9.69
C GLN A 345 40.87 -10.76 -9.00
N SER A 346 40.91 -9.42 -9.04
CA SER A 346 41.93 -8.66 -8.30
C SER A 346 41.91 -8.89 -6.79
N LEU A 347 40.72 -8.99 -6.19
CA LEU A 347 40.57 -9.25 -4.76
C LEU A 347 40.93 -10.68 -4.39
N THR A 348 40.62 -11.67 -5.24
CA THR A 348 41.04 -13.06 -5.03
C THR A 348 42.54 -13.21 -5.21
N ASP A 349 43.15 -12.52 -6.17
CA ASP A 349 44.59 -12.54 -6.40
C ASP A 349 45.33 -11.90 -5.23
N TRP A 350 44.87 -10.73 -4.78
CA TRP A 350 45.39 -10.08 -3.57
C TRP A 350 45.22 -10.96 -2.33
N ALA A 351 44.04 -11.54 -2.11
CA ALA A 351 43.79 -12.42 -0.97
C ALA A 351 44.68 -13.67 -1.01
N SER A 352 44.84 -14.30 -2.19
CA SER A 352 45.69 -15.47 -2.38
C SER A 352 47.18 -15.17 -2.13
N SER A 353 47.64 -13.96 -2.45
CA SER A 353 49.01 -13.52 -2.17
C SER A 353 49.31 -13.43 -0.67
N ILE A 354 48.28 -13.14 0.14
CA ILE A 354 48.41 -13.02 1.60
C ILE A 354 48.20 -14.36 2.30
N THR A 355 47.29 -15.19 1.79
CA THR A 355 46.92 -16.47 2.43
C THR A 355 47.65 -17.69 1.89
N ALA A 356 48.46 -17.56 0.82
CA ALA A 356 49.21 -18.66 0.20
C ALA A 356 48.40 -19.94 -0.06
N THR A 357 47.08 -19.79 -0.26
CA THR A 357 46.14 -20.93 -0.44
C THR A 357 45.34 -20.73 -1.73
N SER A 358 45.17 -21.79 -2.51
CA SER A 358 44.51 -21.77 -3.84
C SER A 358 43.01 -22.11 -3.81
N THR A 359 42.42 -22.33 -2.63
CA THR A 359 41.01 -22.69 -2.47
C THR A 359 40.14 -21.45 -2.23
N GLY A 360 38.92 -21.42 -2.77
CA GLY A 360 38.03 -20.25 -2.72
C GLY A 360 37.34 -19.97 -1.37
N ILE A 361 37.50 -20.87 -0.39
CA ILE A 361 36.78 -20.83 0.89
C ILE A 361 37.46 -19.90 1.94
N PRO A 362 38.79 -19.89 2.11
CA PRO A 362 39.50 -18.93 2.97
C PRO A 362 39.25 -17.46 2.60
N ILE A 363 39.01 -17.18 1.31
CA ILE A 363 38.71 -15.84 0.79
C ILE A 363 37.39 -15.30 1.38
N LEU A 364 36.42 -16.19 1.65
CA LEU A 364 35.13 -15.82 2.24
C LEU A 364 35.30 -15.24 3.66
N GLY A 365 36.25 -15.77 4.43
CA GLY A 365 36.58 -15.28 5.78
C GLY A 365 37.14 -13.86 5.78
N VAL A 366 37.99 -13.53 4.79
CA VAL A 366 38.55 -12.18 4.62
C VAL A 366 37.45 -11.17 4.25
N PHE A 367 36.51 -11.53 3.38
CA PHE A 367 35.38 -10.67 3.02
C PHE A 367 34.39 -10.45 4.16
N LEU A 368 34.24 -11.42 5.06
CA LEU A 368 33.30 -11.37 6.18
C LEU A 368 33.91 -10.77 7.45
N PHE A 369 35.24 -10.61 7.52
CA PHE A 369 35.92 -10.02 8.67
C PHE A 369 35.51 -8.56 8.97
N PRO A 370 35.35 -7.65 7.98
CA PRO A 370 34.85 -6.29 8.22
C PRO A 370 33.49 -6.27 8.93
N TYR A 371 32.68 -7.31 8.76
CA TYR A 371 31.39 -7.42 9.43
C TYR A 371 31.54 -7.56 10.94
N ILE A 372 32.50 -8.34 11.44
CA ILE A 372 32.83 -8.44 12.88
C ILE A 372 33.16 -7.05 13.43
N TRP A 373 33.95 -6.28 12.69
CA TRP A 373 34.34 -4.94 13.11
C TRP A 373 33.12 -4.00 13.18
N LEU A 374 32.21 -4.10 12.21
CA LEU A 374 30.97 -3.34 12.17
C LEU A 374 30.05 -3.71 13.35
N THR A 375 29.92 -5.00 13.70
CA THR A 375 29.07 -5.42 14.82
C THR A 375 29.66 -5.07 16.18
N LEU A 376 30.99 -5.10 16.33
CA LEU A 376 31.69 -4.59 17.52
C LEU A 376 31.51 -3.08 17.67
N TRP A 377 31.64 -2.34 16.58
CA TRP A 377 31.38 -0.90 16.58
C TRP A 377 29.92 -0.58 16.95
N LEU A 378 28.96 -1.37 16.44
CA LEU A 378 27.55 -1.24 16.81
C LEU A 378 27.32 -1.55 18.29
N ALA A 379 27.93 -2.62 18.82
CA ALA A 379 27.83 -3.00 20.23
C ALA A 379 28.44 -1.93 21.17
N SER A 380 29.59 -1.35 20.79
CA SER A 380 30.21 -0.26 21.55
C SER A 380 29.38 1.03 21.49
N SER A 381 28.75 1.34 20.35
CA SER A 381 27.82 2.45 20.20
C SER A 381 26.55 2.29 21.05
N LEU A 382 26.04 1.06 21.19
CA LEU A 382 24.92 0.76 22.09
C LEU A 382 25.33 0.88 23.57
N ARG A 383 26.57 0.52 23.88
CA ARG A 383 27.16 0.64 25.23
C ARG A 383 27.29 2.09 25.67
N SER A 384 27.75 2.98 24.78
CA SER A 384 27.83 4.43 25.08
C SER A 384 26.45 5.07 25.28
N ARG A 385 25.39 4.48 24.73
CA ARG A 385 23.99 4.88 24.95
C ARG A 385 23.33 4.25 26.20
N HIS A 386 24.12 3.72 27.14
CA HIS A 386 23.66 3.12 28.41
C HIS A 386 22.77 1.86 28.25
N GLN A 387 22.73 1.23 27.08
CA GLN A 387 22.01 -0.03 26.84
C GLN A 387 22.92 -1.26 27.05
N SER A 388 23.42 -1.43 28.27
CA SER A 388 24.41 -2.48 28.61
C SER A 388 23.94 -3.90 28.27
N GLY A 389 22.66 -4.21 28.48
CA GLY A 389 22.09 -5.53 28.15
C GLY A 389 22.01 -5.84 26.66
N LEU A 390 21.92 -4.82 25.79
CA LEU A 390 21.97 -5.00 24.33
C LEU A 390 23.41 -5.09 23.82
N ALA A 391 24.31 -4.30 24.40
CA ALA A 391 25.74 -4.35 24.08
C ALA A 391 26.30 -5.76 24.33
N GLN A 392 26.02 -6.35 25.50
CA GLN A 392 26.43 -7.73 25.81
C GLN A 392 25.87 -8.76 24.82
N HIS A 393 24.62 -8.60 24.39
CA HIS A 393 24.03 -9.50 23.41
C HIS A 393 24.67 -9.35 22.02
N GLY A 394 25.01 -8.12 21.62
CA GLY A 394 25.76 -7.85 20.39
C GLY A 394 27.19 -8.42 20.42
N GLU A 395 27.87 -8.32 21.57
CA GLU A 395 29.18 -8.95 21.80
C GLU A 395 29.07 -10.49 21.69
N MET A 396 28.03 -11.09 22.29
CA MET A 396 27.78 -12.54 22.18
C MET A 396 27.52 -12.99 20.74
N LEU A 397 26.70 -12.25 19.98
CA LEU A 397 26.46 -12.55 18.55
C LEU A 397 27.76 -12.48 17.74
N THR A 398 28.59 -11.47 18.01
CA THR A 398 29.88 -11.29 17.36
C THR A 398 30.82 -12.45 17.67
N LEU A 399 30.90 -12.90 18.93
CA LEU A 399 31.70 -14.06 19.34
C LEU A 399 31.23 -15.35 18.66
N ALA A 400 29.92 -15.61 18.67
CA ALA A 400 29.33 -16.78 18.02
C ALA A 400 29.65 -16.79 16.51
N TYR A 401 29.57 -15.64 15.86
CA TYR A 401 29.89 -15.48 14.45
C TYR A 401 31.39 -15.65 14.14
N GLY A 402 32.26 -15.08 14.98
CA GLY A 402 33.70 -15.27 14.88
C GLY A 402 34.10 -16.74 15.04
N LEU A 403 33.46 -17.46 15.97
CA LEU A 403 33.66 -18.89 16.18
C LEU A 403 33.18 -19.72 14.97
N LEU A 404 32.05 -19.36 14.37
CA LEU A 404 31.59 -19.97 13.12
C LEU A 404 32.62 -19.78 12.00
N LEU A 405 33.18 -18.58 11.84
CA LEU A 405 34.19 -18.31 10.83
C LEU A 405 35.48 -19.09 11.06
N THR A 406 35.94 -19.22 12.30
CA THR A 406 37.13 -20.04 12.61
C THR A 406 36.87 -21.52 12.38
N CYS A 407 35.68 -22.04 12.70
CA CYS A 407 35.30 -23.41 12.37
C CYS A 407 35.26 -23.64 10.86
N ILE A 408 34.66 -22.73 10.08
CA ILE A 408 34.60 -22.84 8.61
C ILE A 408 36.02 -22.84 8.03
N SER A 409 36.89 -21.97 8.53
CA SER A 409 38.30 -21.92 8.12
C SER A 409 39.03 -23.23 8.45
N ALA A 410 38.87 -23.74 9.68
CA ALA A 410 39.52 -24.96 10.16
C ALA A 410 39.03 -26.23 9.44
N PHE A 411 37.76 -26.30 9.03
CA PHE A 411 37.22 -27.41 8.23
C PHE A 411 37.59 -27.31 6.74
N SER A 412 38.13 -26.17 6.29
CA SER A 412 38.56 -25.95 4.90
C SER A 412 40.05 -26.18 4.65
N LEU A 413 40.82 -26.40 5.73
CA LEU A 413 42.19 -26.91 5.74
C LEU A 413 42.17 -28.44 5.66
#